data_AF-A0A9E2W7R8-F1
#
_entry.id   AF-A0A9E2W7R8-F1
#
_cell.length_a   1.000
_cell.length_b   1.000
_cell.length_c   1.000
_cell.angle_alpha   90.00
_cell.angle_beta   90.00
_cell.angle_gamma   90.00
#
_symmetry.space_group_name_H-M   'P 1'
#
loop_
_entity.id
_entity.type
_entity.pdbx_description
1 polymer ?
#
loop_
_entity_poly.entity_id
_entity_poly.type
_entity_poly.pdbx_seq_one_letter_code
_entity_poly.pdbx_strand_id
1 'polypeptide(L)'
;MKKLLLLALLFAGCSKKNNDKEKTDLLVNKKWVMTGYAEQKNNGPIVDKWASLKDYEKDNYFRFNSDHSYLNSDGEKLDPQFTSDTFDTGTWQLYTRNMALQFKSNDHNFYYFETYVTELTNTTMKWTSYYYTMDTTIQYSTFTAE
;
A
#
# COMPACT_ATOMS: atom_id res chain seq x y z
N MET A 1 -10.58 -9.30 65.33
CA MET A 1 -10.15 -7.99 64.79
C MET A 1 -9.72 -8.19 63.35
N LYS A 2 -10.24 -7.36 62.43
CA LYS A 2 -10.29 -7.59 60.98
C LYS A 2 -8.90 -7.52 60.32
N LYS A 3 -8.56 -8.54 59.51
CA LYS A 3 -7.38 -8.56 58.64
C LYS A 3 -7.61 -7.61 57.46
N LEU A 4 -6.74 -6.62 57.31
CA LEU A 4 -6.71 -5.68 56.19
C LEU A 4 -6.10 -6.39 54.98
N LEU A 5 -6.91 -6.71 53.97
CA LEU A 5 -6.46 -7.37 52.74
C LEU A 5 -5.92 -6.30 51.79
N LEU A 6 -4.60 -6.28 51.61
CA LEU A 6 -3.88 -5.41 50.69
C LEU A 6 -4.18 -5.83 49.24
N LEU A 7 -5.00 -5.05 48.53
CA LEU A 7 -5.31 -5.28 47.11
C LEU A 7 -4.18 -4.67 46.25
N ALA A 8 -3.16 -5.48 45.98
CA ALA A 8 -2.10 -5.16 45.03
C ALA A 8 -2.68 -5.16 43.60
N LEU A 9 -3.06 -3.98 43.12
CA LEU A 9 -3.36 -3.71 41.72
C LEU A 9 -2.07 -3.87 40.91
N LEU A 10 -1.86 -5.07 40.39
CA LEU A 10 -0.91 -5.33 39.32
C LEU A 10 -1.39 -4.57 38.07
N PHE A 11 -0.87 -3.37 37.88
CA PHE A 11 -0.87 -2.73 36.57
C PHE A 11 -0.01 -3.59 35.64
N ALA A 12 -0.66 -4.56 34.99
CA ALA A 12 -0.13 -5.21 33.81
C ALA A 12 0.01 -4.12 32.73
N GLY A 13 1.15 -3.45 32.72
CA GLY A 13 1.58 -2.57 31.66
C GLY A 13 1.62 -3.37 30.38
N CYS A 14 0.54 -3.27 29.60
CA CYS A 14 0.47 -3.80 28.26
C CYS A 14 1.46 -2.99 27.41
N SER A 15 2.70 -3.47 27.31
CA SER A 15 3.69 -2.90 26.40
C SER A 15 3.12 -3.06 25.00
N LYS A 16 2.75 -1.93 24.40
CA LYS A 16 2.31 -1.86 23.01
C LYS A 16 3.48 -2.40 22.17
N LYS A 17 3.42 -3.67 21.78
CA LYS A 17 4.37 -4.26 20.83
C LYS A 17 4.42 -3.35 19.62
N ASN A 18 5.62 -3.14 19.12
CA ASN A 18 5.96 -2.15 18.10
C ASN A 18 5.38 -2.56 16.74
N ASN A 19 4.05 -2.43 16.59
CA ASN A 19 3.23 -2.80 15.44
C ASN A 19 3.73 -2.15 14.14
N ASP A 20 4.44 -1.02 14.27
CA ASP A 20 4.99 -0.27 13.16
C ASP A 20 6.07 -1.04 12.39
N LYS A 21 6.96 -1.70 13.15
CA LYS A 21 7.99 -2.56 12.56
C LYS A 21 7.36 -3.78 11.88
N GLU A 22 6.41 -4.42 12.56
CA GLU A 22 5.70 -5.59 12.02
C GLU A 22 5.01 -5.29 10.69
N LYS A 23 4.34 -4.13 10.55
CA LYS A 23 3.68 -3.73 9.30
C LYS A 23 4.66 -3.37 8.18
N THR A 24 5.77 -2.72 8.52
CA THR A 24 6.82 -2.39 7.53
C THR A 24 7.45 -3.68 7.01
N ASP A 25 7.73 -4.63 7.90
CA ASP A 25 8.26 -5.94 7.56
C ASP A 25 7.31 -6.75 6.66
N LEU A 26 5.99 -6.54 6.78
CA LEU A 26 5.01 -7.16 5.87
C LEU A 26 5.08 -6.62 4.44
N LEU A 27 5.44 -5.34 4.24
CA LEU A 27 5.49 -4.70 2.92
C LEU A 27 6.77 -5.03 2.15
N VAL A 28 7.91 -5.03 2.84
CA VAL A 28 9.21 -5.06 2.18
C VAL A 28 9.60 -6.45 1.69
N ASN A 29 10.58 -6.49 0.77
CA ASN A 29 11.18 -7.71 0.25
C ASN A 29 10.20 -8.66 -0.45
N LYS A 30 9.11 -8.11 -0.99
CA LYS A 30 8.09 -8.84 -1.77
C LYS A 30 7.86 -8.13 -3.09
N LYS A 31 7.48 -8.92 -4.10
CA LYS A 31 6.91 -8.39 -5.35
C LYS A 31 5.39 -8.36 -5.18
N TRP A 32 4.80 -7.17 -5.16
CA TRP A 32 3.36 -6.98 -5.03
C TRP A 32 2.74 -6.82 -6.41
N VAL A 33 2.29 -7.92 -6.99
CA VAL A 33 1.67 -7.95 -8.32
C VAL A 33 0.21 -7.56 -8.22
N MET A 34 -0.23 -6.64 -9.07
CA MET A 34 -1.62 -6.23 -9.10
C MET A 34 -2.50 -7.38 -9.55
N THR A 35 -3.61 -7.61 -8.85
CA THR A 35 -4.57 -8.69 -9.14
C THR A 35 -6.01 -8.22 -9.16
N GLY A 36 -6.24 -6.93 -8.90
CA GLY A 36 -7.56 -6.31 -8.97
C GLY A 36 -7.46 -4.80 -9.01
N TYR A 37 -8.38 -4.19 -9.76
CA TYR A 37 -8.46 -2.74 -9.94
C TYR A 37 -9.91 -2.31 -10.14
N ALA A 38 -10.36 -1.36 -9.34
CA ALA A 38 -11.70 -0.77 -9.47
C ALA A 38 -11.63 0.74 -9.23
N GLU A 39 -12.62 1.45 -9.77
CA GLU A 39 -12.70 2.90 -9.68
C GLU A 39 -14.08 3.35 -9.20
N GLN A 40 -14.11 4.47 -8.49
CA GLN A 40 -15.34 5.20 -8.18
C GLN A 40 -15.14 6.66 -8.57
N LYS A 41 -16.02 7.19 -9.41
CA LYS A 41 -16.05 8.61 -9.78
C LYS A 41 -17.07 9.35 -8.93
N ASN A 42 -16.64 10.38 -8.24
CA ASN A 42 -17.41 11.15 -7.26
C ASN A 42 -18.13 10.19 -6.29
N ASN A 43 -19.45 10.35 -6.13
CA ASN A 43 -20.29 9.46 -5.33
C ASN A 43 -21.01 8.40 -6.18
N GLY A 44 -20.47 8.09 -7.36
CA GLY A 44 -21.01 7.07 -8.26
C GLY A 44 -20.80 5.65 -7.74
N PRO A 45 -21.24 4.63 -8.51
CA PRO A 45 -20.96 3.24 -8.18
C PRO A 45 -19.46 2.92 -8.33
N ILE A 46 -18.98 1.94 -7.57
CA ILE A 46 -17.67 1.32 -7.80
C ILE A 46 -17.79 0.44 -9.05
N VAL A 47 -16.90 0.65 -10.00
CA VAL A 47 -16.83 -0.09 -11.27
C VAL A 47 -15.54 -0.89 -11.29
N ASP A 48 -15.65 -2.20 -11.47
CA ASP A 48 -14.50 -3.05 -11.74
C ASP A 48 -13.90 -2.67 -13.10
N LYS A 49 -12.60 -2.39 -13.09
CA LYS A 49 -11.80 -2.01 -14.26
C LYS A 49 -10.77 -3.07 -14.61
N TRP A 50 -10.54 -4.05 -13.73
CA TRP A 50 -9.53 -5.09 -13.90
C TRP A 50 -9.72 -5.87 -15.20
N ALA A 51 -10.95 -6.30 -15.48
CA ALA A 51 -11.25 -7.06 -16.68
C ALA A 51 -10.91 -6.29 -17.98
N SER A 52 -11.05 -4.96 -17.95
CA SER A 52 -10.78 -4.07 -19.08
C SER A 52 -9.32 -3.66 -19.24
N LEU A 53 -8.47 -3.91 -18.24
CA LEU A 53 -7.04 -3.65 -18.36
C LEU A 53 -6.40 -4.54 -19.44
N LYS A 54 -5.44 -3.97 -20.15
CA LYS A 54 -4.59 -4.68 -21.10
C LYS A 54 -3.69 -5.66 -20.37
N ASP A 55 -3.15 -6.60 -21.13
CA ASP A 55 -2.32 -7.67 -20.57
C ASP A 55 -1.06 -7.18 -19.86
N TYR A 56 -0.43 -6.11 -20.35
CA TYR A 56 0.74 -5.52 -19.69
C TYR A 56 0.36 -4.85 -18.37
N GLU A 57 -0.74 -4.08 -18.36
CA GLU A 57 -1.24 -3.39 -17.15
C GLU A 57 -1.60 -4.37 -16.02
N LYS A 58 -1.94 -5.62 -16.36
CA LYS A 58 -2.24 -6.70 -15.40
C LYS A 58 -0.99 -7.36 -14.81
N ASP A 59 0.18 -7.11 -15.38
CA ASP A 59 1.47 -7.62 -14.90
C ASP A 59 2.22 -6.56 -14.06
N ASN A 60 1.63 -5.37 -13.92
CA ASN A 60 2.20 -4.30 -13.13
C ASN A 60 2.39 -4.70 -11.67
N TYR A 61 3.52 -4.33 -11.09
CA TYR A 61 3.86 -4.64 -9.72
C TYR A 61 4.61 -3.51 -9.02
N PHE A 62 4.52 -3.53 -7.69
CA PHE A 62 5.36 -2.72 -6.81
C PHE A 62 6.36 -3.60 -6.06
N ARG A 63 7.57 -3.08 -5.85
CA ARG A 63 8.53 -3.67 -4.90
C ARG A 63 8.95 -2.59 -3.90
N PHE A 64 8.80 -2.90 -2.62
CA PHE A 64 9.27 -2.06 -1.52
C PHE A 64 10.55 -2.66 -0.93
N ASN A 65 11.63 -1.91 -0.94
CA ASN A 65 12.90 -2.34 -0.36
C ASN A 65 13.02 -1.86 1.08
N SER A 66 13.78 -2.59 1.89
CA SER A 66 14.01 -2.27 3.31
C SER A 66 14.80 -0.97 3.54
N ASP A 67 15.42 -0.42 2.50
CA ASP A 67 16.14 0.85 2.52
C ASP A 67 15.22 2.05 2.19
N HIS A 68 13.91 1.84 2.18
CA HIS A 68 12.89 2.83 1.81
C HIS A 68 12.87 3.24 0.32
N SER A 69 13.55 2.51 -0.56
CA SER A 69 13.34 2.66 -2.01
C SER A 69 12.17 1.81 -2.53
N TYR A 70 11.50 2.27 -3.58
CA TYR A 70 10.50 1.49 -4.31
C TYR A 70 10.81 1.41 -5.80
N LEU A 71 10.25 0.38 -6.42
CA LEU A 71 10.14 0.19 -7.87
C LEU A 71 8.65 0.01 -8.21
N ASN A 72 8.18 0.73 -9.22
CA ASN A 72 6.93 0.51 -9.92
C ASN A 72 7.25 0.06 -11.35
N SER A 73 6.72 -1.09 -11.77
CA SER A 73 7.11 -1.75 -13.01
C SER A 73 5.91 -2.34 -13.73
N ASP A 74 5.96 -2.38 -15.06
CA ASP A 74 4.98 -3.02 -15.94
C ASP A 74 5.13 -4.56 -16.00
N GLY A 75 6.11 -5.14 -15.31
CA GLY A 75 6.31 -6.60 -15.32
C GLY A 75 7.11 -7.09 -16.51
N GLU A 76 6.86 -8.34 -16.91
CA GLU A 76 7.48 -9.00 -18.06
C GLU A 76 6.83 -8.55 -19.37
N LYS A 77 5.52 -8.28 -19.34
CA LYS A 77 4.77 -7.77 -20.49
C LYS A 77 4.87 -6.24 -20.51
N LEU A 78 5.67 -5.69 -21.41
CA LEU A 78 5.85 -4.24 -21.53
C LEU A 78 4.67 -3.58 -22.26
N ASP A 79 4.35 -2.32 -21.89
CA ASP A 79 3.59 -1.44 -22.77
C ASP A 79 4.37 -1.29 -24.10
N PRO A 80 3.75 -1.54 -25.27
CA PRO A 80 4.41 -1.40 -26.57
C PRO A 80 5.01 -0.02 -26.85
N GLN A 81 4.64 1.01 -26.10
CA GLN A 81 5.17 2.36 -26.23
C GLN A 81 6.47 2.59 -25.46
N PHE A 82 6.82 1.70 -24.53
CA PHE A 82 8.00 1.84 -23.68
C PHE A 82 9.03 0.73 -23.98
N THR A 83 10.30 1.06 -23.79
CA THR A 83 11.42 0.12 -23.93
C THR A 83 11.96 -0.37 -22.59
N SER A 84 11.37 0.09 -21.49
CA SER A 84 11.78 -0.18 -20.11
C SER A 84 10.61 -0.82 -19.38
N ASP A 85 10.89 -1.78 -18.51
CA ASP A 85 9.93 -2.39 -17.58
C ASP A 85 9.62 -1.48 -16.39
N THR A 86 10.43 -0.45 -16.16
CA THR A 86 10.33 0.43 -15.01
C THR A 86 9.47 1.64 -15.37
N PHE A 87 8.36 1.79 -14.65
CA PHE A 87 7.47 2.94 -14.78
C PHE A 87 7.96 4.12 -13.94
N ASP A 88 8.39 3.85 -12.71
CA ASP A 88 8.89 4.87 -11.78
C ASP A 88 9.72 4.23 -10.67
N THR A 89 10.67 4.98 -10.14
CA THR A 89 11.45 4.62 -8.95
C THR A 89 11.49 5.77 -7.97
N GLY A 90 11.71 5.49 -6.70
CA GLY A 90 11.72 6.55 -5.71
C GLY A 90 11.90 6.08 -4.29
N THR A 91 11.49 6.94 -3.36
CA THR A 91 11.45 6.62 -1.94
C THR A 91 10.01 6.51 -1.43
N TRP A 92 9.77 5.65 -0.46
CA TRP A 92 8.47 5.46 0.16
C TRP A 92 8.53 5.53 1.69
N GLN A 93 7.41 5.88 2.31
CA GLN A 93 7.23 5.85 3.75
C GLN A 93 5.82 5.35 4.11
N LEU A 94 5.74 4.41 5.06
CA LEU A 94 4.46 4.00 5.66
C LEU A 94 4.24 4.72 7.00
N TYR A 95 3.19 5.53 7.06
CA TYR A 95 2.65 6.10 8.28
C TYR A 95 1.67 5.11 8.93
N THR A 96 2.15 4.35 9.90
CA THR A 96 1.45 3.19 10.49
C THR A 96 0.21 3.55 11.31
N ARG A 97 0.12 4.80 11.78
CA ARG A 97 -1.03 5.33 12.54
C ARG A 97 -2.31 5.35 11.70
N ASN A 98 -2.21 5.72 10.43
CA ASN A 98 -3.32 5.83 9.48
C ASN A 98 -3.18 4.87 8.29
N MET A 99 -2.15 4.02 8.28
CA MET A 99 -1.80 3.15 7.15
C MET A 99 -1.62 3.92 5.84
N ALA A 100 -1.13 5.16 5.89
CA ALA A 100 -0.88 5.96 4.70
C ALA A 100 0.51 5.66 4.16
N LEU A 101 0.58 5.35 2.88
CA LEU A 101 1.80 5.18 2.11
C LEU A 101 2.02 6.45 1.28
N GLN A 102 3.19 7.07 1.47
CA GLN A 102 3.63 8.22 0.71
C GLN A 102 4.80 7.82 -0.18
N PHE A 103 4.78 8.31 -1.41
CA PHE A 103 5.82 8.06 -2.41
C PHE A 103 6.42 9.39 -2.86
N LYS A 104 7.71 9.38 -3.13
CA LYS A 104 8.43 10.45 -3.81
C LYS A 104 9.14 9.87 -5.03
N SER A 105 8.72 10.27 -6.22
CA SER A 105 9.35 9.86 -7.48
C SER A 105 10.73 10.50 -7.64
N ASN A 106 11.70 9.71 -8.10
CA ASN A 106 13.00 10.19 -8.55
C ASN A 106 12.90 10.82 -9.95
N ASP A 107 12.11 10.20 -10.84
CA ASP A 107 12.02 10.60 -12.25
C ASP A 107 11.28 11.92 -12.42
N HIS A 108 10.29 12.18 -11.57
CA HIS A 108 9.48 13.38 -11.63
C HIS A 108 9.73 14.39 -10.49
N ASN A 109 10.51 14.00 -9.47
CA ASN A 109 10.85 14.84 -8.32
C ASN A 109 9.63 15.48 -7.61
N PHE A 110 8.53 14.74 -7.49
CA PHE A 110 7.34 15.15 -6.74
C PHE A 110 6.86 14.05 -5.79
N TYR A 111 5.98 14.44 -4.84
CA TYR A 111 5.28 13.50 -3.96
C TYR A 111 3.93 13.12 -4.57
N TYR A 112 3.65 11.83 -4.64
CA TYR A 112 2.32 11.36 -5.00
C TYR A 112 1.31 11.66 -3.89
N PHE A 113 0.03 11.70 -4.24
CA PHE A 113 -1.03 11.74 -3.25
C PHE A 113 -0.95 10.53 -2.30
N GLU A 114 -1.34 10.73 -1.05
CA GLU A 114 -1.34 9.66 -0.06
C GLU A 114 -2.23 8.50 -0.52
N THR A 115 -1.69 7.29 -0.40
CA THR A 115 -2.39 6.05 -0.68
C THR A 115 -2.60 5.30 0.62
N TYR A 116 -3.84 4.92 0.92
CA TYR A 116 -4.17 4.31 2.21
C TYR A 116 -4.24 2.79 2.06
N VAL A 117 -3.40 2.07 2.79
CA VAL A 117 -3.39 0.60 2.84
C VAL A 117 -4.55 0.14 3.72
N THR A 118 -5.58 -0.42 3.08
CA THR A 118 -6.82 -0.87 3.72
C THR A 118 -6.75 -2.33 4.18
N GLU A 119 -5.87 -3.13 3.59
CA GLU A 119 -5.55 -4.49 4.01
C GLU A 119 -4.06 -4.74 3.78
N LEU A 120 -3.39 -5.34 4.77
CA LEU A 120 -2.00 -5.77 4.65
C LEU A 120 -1.77 -7.06 5.42
N THR A 121 -1.45 -8.11 4.69
CA THR A 121 -1.13 -9.44 5.23
C THR A 121 0.19 -9.94 4.63
N ASN A 122 0.52 -11.20 4.87
CA ASN A 122 1.70 -11.79 4.23
C ASN A 122 1.57 -11.93 2.70
N THR A 123 0.35 -12.13 2.20
CA THR A 123 0.08 -12.47 0.80
C THR A 123 -0.78 -11.44 0.07
N THR A 124 -1.43 -10.54 0.79
CA THR A 124 -2.41 -9.62 0.21
C THR A 124 -2.17 -8.20 0.70
N MET A 125 -2.14 -7.26 -0.24
CA MET A 125 -2.17 -5.83 0.02
C MET A 125 -3.36 -5.24 -0.73
N LYS A 126 -4.18 -4.44 -0.06
CA LYS A 126 -5.18 -3.60 -0.70
C LYS A 126 -4.93 -2.17 -0.32
N TRP A 127 -5.07 -1.27 -1.27
CA TRP A 127 -4.97 0.14 -0.99
C TRP A 127 -6.02 0.96 -1.73
N THR A 128 -6.14 2.21 -1.29
CA THR A 128 -7.05 3.19 -1.86
C THR A 128 -6.30 4.49 -2.13
N SER A 129 -6.39 4.98 -3.35
CA SER A 129 -5.75 6.23 -3.77
C SER A 129 -6.81 7.24 -4.21
N TYR A 130 -6.63 8.50 -3.84
CA TYR A 130 -7.56 9.59 -4.14
C TYR A 130 -6.93 10.53 -5.16
N TYR A 131 -7.61 10.73 -6.28
CA TYR A 131 -7.21 11.65 -7.34
C TYR A 131 -8.22 12.78 -7.42
N TYR A 132 -7.78 13.99 -7.09
CA TYR A 132 -8.58 15.19 -7.16
C TYR A 132 -8.23 15.94 -8.44
N THR A 133 -9.00 15.67 -9.50
CA THR A 133 -8.91 16.43 -10.77
C THR A 133 -10.15 17.33 -10.88
N MET A 134 -10.79 17.42 -12.05
CA MET A 134 -12.11 18.04 -12.18
C MET A 134 -13.19 17.25 -11.42
N ASP A 135 -13.01 15.93 -11.31
CA ASP A 135 -13.80 15.02 -10.49
C ASP A 135 -12.91 14.37 -9.41
N THR A 136 -13.53 13.91 -8.32
CA THR A 136 -12.86 13.01 -7.36
C THR A 136 -12.91 11.60 -7.92
N THR A 137 -11.76 10.99 -8.18
CA THR A 137 -11.67 9.57 -8.51
C THR A 137 -11.00 8.83 -7.38
N ILE A 138 -11.67 7.79 -6.87
CA ILE A 138 -11.13 6.87 -5.88
C ILE A 138 -10.74 5.59 -6.62
N GLN A 139 -9.48 5.21 -6.51
CA GLN A 139 -8.97 3.96 -7.05
C GLN A 139 -8.82 2.95 -5.93
N TYR A 140 -9.25 1.72 -6.19
CA TYR A 140 -9.12 0.57 -5.31
C TYR A 140 -8.27 -0.46 -6.02
N SER A 141 -7.11 -0.78 -5.45
CA SER A 141 -6.20 -1.77 -6.02
C SER A 141 -5.98 -2.91 -5.03
N THR A 142 -5.90 -4.12 -5.58
CA THR A 142 -5.52 -5.32 -4.83
C THR A 142 -4.23 -5.87 -5.42
N PHE A 143 -3.33 -6.29 -4.56
CA PHE A 143 -2.06 -6.90 -4.92
C PHE A 143 -1.85 -8.19 -4.14
N THR A 144 -1.14 -9.12 -4.79
CA THR A 144 -0.69 -10.38 -4.20
C THR A 144 0.82 -10.39 -4.12
N ALA A 145 1.37 -10.93 -3.04
CA ALA A 145 2.81 -11.11 -2.91
C ALA A 145 3.30 -12.35 -3.69
N GLU A 146 4.36 -12.17 -4.46
CA GLU A 146 5.19 -13.21 -5.09
C GLU A 146 6.59 -13.28 -4.45
#